data_AF-A0A257M629-F1
#
_entry.id   AF-A0A257M629-F1
#
_cell.length_a   1.000
_cell.length_b   1.000
_cell.length_c   1.000
_cell.angle_alpha   90.00
_cell.angle_beta   90.00
_cell.angle_gamma   90.00
#
_symmetry.space_group_name_H-M   'P 1'
#
loop_
_entity.id
_entity.type
_entity.pdbx_description
1 polymer ?
#
loop_
_entity_poly.entity_id
_entity_poly.type
_entity_poly.pdbx_seq_one_letter_code
_entity_poly.pdbx_strand_id
1 'polypeptide(L)'
;MGRRAIIIKALTVLVLVWIGVWGIRAWASSRRVTASMLERTVAKAKLDDWSKLEGDPDPAEAARREKEIRNIAGLVNRLDFREREKNREDHSNEVFFRKLNQHERELFFDLTIRETMDTFMEALDQMSPDQRKKFVEKGLKEIESGRTEAEMKRTRELGDDLLSKASEQGMRAYFEKANADTKLDLAPLLEAMNETMQGLRGGELGGRR
;
A
#
# COMPACT_ATOMS: atom_id res chain seq x y z
N MET A 1 24.52 57.25 1.19
CA MET A 1 24.56 55.92 1.84
C MET A 1 24.05 54.86 0.87
N GLY A 2 24.80 54.60 -0.20
CA GLY A 2 24.24 54.12 -1.45
C GLY A 2 24.73 52.74 -1.87
N ARG A 3 23.82 51.94 -2.45
CA ARG A 3 24.03 50.67 -3.15
C ARG A 3 24.64 49.51 -2.35
N ARG A 4 25.82 49.64 -1.74
CA ARG A 4 26.48 48.55 -1.00
C ARG A 4 25.65 48.06 0.18
N ALA A 5 25.11 48.97 0.99
CA ALA A 5 24.25 48.61 2.12
C ALA A 5 22.91 47.98 1.68
N ILE A 6 22.40 48.34 0.51
CA ILE A 6 21.16 47.77 -0.06
C ILE A 6 21.43 46.37 -0.60
N ILE A 7 22.55 46.17 -1.30
CA ILE A 7 22.99 44.86 -1.81
C ILE A 7 23.25 43.89 -0.65
N ILE A 8 23.92 44.35 0.41
CA ILE A 8 24.17 43.53 1.60
C ILE A 8 22.84 43.12 2.24
N LYS A 9 21.91 44.05 2.45
CA LYS A 9 20.58 43.73 3.02
C LYS A 9 19.79 42.77 2.14
N ALA A 10 19.83 42.93 0.81
CA ALA A 10 19.16 42.04 -0.13
C ALA A 10 19.76 40.62 -0.10
N LEU A 11 21.10 40.50 -0.05
CA LEU A 11 21.80 39.23 0.12
C LEU A 11 21.46 38.57 1.46
N THR A 12 21.38 39.34 2.55
CA THR A 12 21.01 38.81 3.86
C THR A 12 19.59 38.24 3.86
N VAL A 13 18.63 38.96 3.28
CA VAL A 13 17.24 38.48 3.16
C VAL A 13 17.19 37.22 2.28
N LEU A 14 17.92 37.21 1.16
CA LEU A 14 17.98 36.04 0.28
C LEU A 14 18.54 34.81 1.00
N VAL A 15 19.62 34.96 1.77
CA VAL A 15 20.21 33.88 2.55
C VAL A 15 19.25 33.39 3.64
N LEU A 16 18.55 34.28 4.33
CA LEU A 16 17.54 33.91 5.34
C LEU A 16 16.36 33.14 4.73
N VAL A 17 15.90 33.54 3.55
CA VAL A 17 14.87 32.81 2.81
C VAL A 17 15.36 31.42 2.43
N TRP A 18 16.59 31.30 1.93
CA TRP A 18 17.18 29.99 1.59
C TRP A 18 17.39 29.09 2.80
N ILE A 19 17.81 29.63 3.95
CA ILE A 19 17.89 28.87 5.21
C ILE A 19 16.49 28.41 5.65
N GLY A 20 15.47 29.26 5.53
CA GLY A 20 14.09 28.89 5.80
C GLY A 20 13.59 27.75 4.89
N VAL A 21 13.85 27.86 3.58
CA VAL A 21 13.52 26.81 2.60
C VAL A 21 14.26 25.51 2.92
N TRP A 22 15.54 25.58 3.27
CA TRP A 22 16.34 24.41 3.62
C TRP A 22 15.88 23.77 4.93
N GLY A 23 15.54 24.57 5.94
CA GLY A 23 14.97 24.12 7.21
C GLY A 23 13.61 23.45 7.03
N ILE A 24 12.72 24.05 6.24
CA ILE A 24 11.42 23.45 5.90
C ILE A 24 11.61 22.17 5.10
N ARG A 25 12.54 22.14 4.13
CA ARG A 25 12.82 20.95 3.32
C ARG A 25 13.43 19.82 4.15
N ALA A 26 14.37 20.12 5.05
CA ALA A 26 14.98 19.15 5.96
C ALA A 26 13.96 18.60 6.95
N TRP A 27 13.08 19.46 7.47
CA TRP A 27 11.96 19.08 8.35
C TRP A 27 10.88 18.26 7.62
N ALA A 28 10.60 18.59 6.35
CA ALA A 28 9.71 17.79 5.51
C ALA A 28 10.33 16.45 5.13
N SER A 29 11.65 16.37 4.92
CA SER A 29 12.35 15.11 4.63
C SER A 29 12.47 14.22 5.87
N SER A 30 12.64 14.78 7.07
CA SER A 30 12.71 13.99 8.31
C SER A 30 11.35 13.38 8.71
N ARG A 31 10.25 13.84 8.11
CA ARG A 31 8.92 13.23 8.22
C ARG A 31 8.63 12.16 7.17
N ARG A 32 9.50 11.95 6.17
CA ARG A 32 9.31 10.89 5.18
C ARG A 32 9.60 9.54 5.83
N VAL A 33 8.61 8.65 5.79
CA VAL A 33 8.78 7.27 6.24
C VAL A 33 9.53 6.51 5.15
N THR A 34 10.61 5.83 5.54
CA THR A 34 11.45 5.03 4.63
C THR A 34 11.24 3.53 4.88
N ALA A 35 11.56 2.70 3.89
CA ALA A 35 11.53 1.24 4.02
C ALA A 35 12.40 0.77 5.20
N SER A 36 13.58 1.36 5.37
CA SER A 36 14.49 1.07 6.49
C SER A 36 13.93 1.45 7.87
N MET A 37 13.11 2.50 7.95
CA MET A 37 12.44 2.87 9.21
C MET A 37 11.36 1.86 9.56
N LEU A 38 10.61 1.40 8.56
CA LEU A 38 9.61 0.36 8.73
C LEU A 38 10.25 -0.95 9.17
N GLU A 39 11.31 -1.39 8.49
CA GLU A 39 12.06 -2.61 8.82
C GLU A 39 12.56 -2.57 10.28
N ARG A 40 13.16 -1.45 10.70
CA ARG A 40 13.60 -1.26 12.09
C ARG A 40 12.44 -1.31 13.07
N THR A 41 11.27 -0.78 12.70
CA THR A 41 10.08 -0.79 13.56
C THR A 41 9.53 -2.21 13.71
N VAL A 42 9.44 -2.96 12.60
CA VAL A 42 9.07 -4.38 12.58
C VAL A 42 10.04 -5.20 13.44
N ALA A 43 11.36 -5.00 13.27
CA ALA A 43 12.38 -5.70 14.04
C ALA A 43 12.30 -5.35 15.54
N LYS A 44 12.05 -4.09 15.89
CA LYS A 44 11.91 -3.63 17.27
C LYS A 44 10.65 -4.16 17.95
N ALA A 45 9.57 -4.37 17.19
CA ALA A 45 8.33 -4.95 17.72
C ALA A 45 8.51 -6.37 18.25
N LYS A 46 9.59 -7.08 17.85
CA LYS A 46 9.97 -8.42 18.34
C LYS A 46 8.76 -9.37 18.41
N LEU A 47 7.96 -9.36 17.36
CA LEU A 47 6.76 -10.18 17.29
C LEU A 47 7.17 -11.65 17.11
N ASP A 48 6.77 -12.47 18.08
CA ASP A 48 6.79 -13.92 17.97
C ASP A 48 5.87 -14.39 16.85
N ASP A 49 6.17 -15.56 16.30
CA ASP A 49 5.38 -16.16 15.23
C ASP A 49 4.07 -16.72 15.80
N TRP A 50 2.99 -15.99 15.55
CA TRP A 50 1.62 -16.35 15.94
C TRP A 50 0.81 -16.90 14.75
N SER A 51 1.46 -17.18 13.62
CA SER A 51 0.80 -17.62 12.38
C SER A 51 -0.07 -18.87 12.54
N LYS A 52 0.30 -19.74 13.48
CA LYS A 52 -0.40 -21.02 13.78
C LYS A 52 -1.31 -20.94 15.01
N LEU A 53 -1.41 -19.79 15.66
CA LEU A 53 -2.25 -19.65 16.85
C LEU A 53 -3.68 -19.32 16.44
N GLU A 54 -4.61 -20.17 16.86
CA GLU A 54 -6.05 -19.89 16.80
C GLU A 54 -6.43 -19.08 18.05
N GLY A 55 -6.07 -17.80 18.04
CA GLY A 55 -6.41 -16.84 19.10
C GLY A 55 -5.21 -16.32 19.89
N ASP A 56 -5.50 -15.39 20.81
CA ASP A 56 -4.50 -14.67 21.57
C ASP A 56 -4.20 -15.38 22.91
N PRO A 57 -2.95 -15.85 23.13
CA PRO A 57 -2.61 -16.65 24.31
C PRO A 57 -2.59 -15.83 25.61
N ASP A 58 -2.30 -14.53 25.55
CA ASP A 58 -2.31 -13.60 26.68
C ASP A 58 -2.95 -12.25 26.27
N PRO A 59 -4.00 -11.78 26.96
CA PRO A 59 -4.65 -10.50 26.65
C PRO A 59 -3.72 -9.27 26.74
N ALA A 60 -2.77 -9.26 27.68
CA ALA A 60 -1.85 -8.12 27.82
C ALA A 60 -0.87 -8.06 26.63
N GLU A 61 -0.36 -9.21 26.22
CA GLU A 61 0.48 -9.36 25.04
C GLU A 61 -0.28 -9.02 23.75
N ALA A 62 -1.52 -9.48 23.61
CA ALA A 62 -2.39 -9.17 22.48
C ALA A 62 -2.58 -7.66 22.30
N ALA A 63 -2.91 -6.95 23.38
CA ALA A 63 -3.07 -5.50 23.36
C ALA A 63 -1.79 -4.77 22.96
N ARG A 64 -0.63 -5.26 23.40
CA ARG A 64 0.68 -4.70 22.99
C ARG A 64 0.93 -4.92 21.50
N ARG A 65 0.67 -6.14 20.99
CA ARG A 65 0.87 -6.49 19.58
C ARG A 65 -0.07 -5.70 18.67
N GLU A 66 -1.33 -5.56 19.06
CA GLU A 66 -2.31 -4.73 18.35
C GLU A 66 -1.80 -3.29 18.15
N LYS A 67 -1.24 -2.70 19.21
CA LYS A 67 -0.66 -1.35 19.16
C LYS A 67 0.51 -1.25 18.19
N GLU A 68 1.39 -2.25 18.17
CA GLU A 68 2.51 -2.30 17.21
C GLU A 68 2.01 -2.49 15.78
N ILE A 69 1.02 -3.35 15.55
CA ILE A 69 0.41 -3.55 14.23
C ILE A 69 -0.19 -2.25 13.70
N ARG A 70 -0.93 -1.51 14.53
CA ARG A 70 -1.48 -0.19 14.18
C ARG A 70 -0.39 0.82 13.83
N ASN A 71 0.71 0.84 14.58
CA ASN A 71 1.85 1.70 14.32
C ASN A 71 2.51 1.36 12.97
N ILE A 72 2.78 0.07 12.72
CA ILE A 72 3.38 -0.43 11.49
C ILE A 72 2.48 -0.13 10.29
N ALA A 73 1.17 -0.37 10.39
CA ALA A 73 0.19 -0.02 9.35
C ALA A 73 0.22 1.48 9.02
N GLY A 74 0.28 2.34 10.03
CA GLY A 74 0.41 3.78 9.85
C GLY A 74 1.71 4.20 9.13
N LEU A 75 2.82 3.48 9.36
CA LEU A 75 4.07 3.70 8.63
C LEU A 75 3.97 3.23 7.17
N VAL A 76 3.40 2.05 6.92
CA VAL A 76 3.19 1.50 5.57
C VAL A 76 2.39 2.46 4.69
N ASN A 77 1.28 2.97 5.22
CA ASN A 77 0.42 3.92 4.52
C ASN A 77 1.16 5.21 4.12
N ARG A 78 2.13 5.63 4.95
CA ARG A 78 2.93 6.86 4.74
C ARG A 78 4.18 6.65 3.88
N LEU A 79 4.50 5.43 3.46
CA LEU A 79 5.59 5.19 2.52
C LEU A 79 5.24 5.84 1.18
N ASP A 80 6.21 6.56 0.61
CA ASP A 80 6.08 7.04 -0.77
C ASP A 80 6.25 5.90 -1.78
N PHE A 81 5.88 6.13 -3.04
CA PHE A 81 5.91 5.10 -4.09
C PHE A 81 7.28 4.43 -4.25
N ARG A 82 8.39 5.19 -4.15
CA ARG A 82 9.74 4.64 -4.31
C ARG A 82 10.13 3.77 -3.12
N GLU A 83 9.74 4.17 -1.92
CA GLU A 83 10.00 3.41 -0.71
C GLU A 83 9.10 2.18 -0.60
N ARG A 84 7.85 2.22 -1.12
CA ARG A 84 6.99 1.04 -1.25
C ARG A 84 7.59 0.00 -2.19
N GLU A 85 8.18 0.41 -3.31
CA GLU A 85 8.82 -0.52 -4.25
C GLU A 85 10.02 -1.22 -3.61
N LYS A 86 10.93 -0.47 -2.98
CA LYS A 86 12.06 -1.06 -2.23
C LYS A 86 11.59 -2.03 -1.15
N ASN A 87 10.56 -1.63 -0.41
CA ASN A 87 10.00 -2.45 0.64
C ASN A 87 9.36 -3.76 0.11
N ARG A 88 8.86 -3.76 -1.13
CA ARG A 88 8.43 -5.00 -1.82
C ARG A 88 9.63 -5.87 -2.17
N GLU A 89 10.71 -5.28 -2.68
CA GLU A 89 11.95 -6.01 -3.02
C GLU A 89 12.61 -6.62 -1.77
N ASP A 90 12.57 -5.93 -0.64
CA ASP A 90 13.20 -6.37 0.62
C ASP A 90 12.38 -7.46 1.35
N HIS A 91 11.16 -7.79 0.89
CA HIS A 91 10.24 -8.77 1.49
C HIS A 91 9.95 -8.58 3.00
N SER A 92 10.34 -7.46 3.60
CA SER A 92 10.27 -7.22 5.05
C SER A 92 8.83 -7.21 5.57
N ASN A 93 7.91 -6.62 4.81
CA ASN A 93 6.48 -6.64 5.11
C ASN A 93 5.86 -8.01 4.97
N GLU A 94 6.33 -8.82 4.03
CA GLU A 94 5.82 -10.17 3.82
C GLU A 94 6.21 -11.06 5.01
N VAL A 95 7.45 -10.97 5.48
CA VAL A 95 7.92 -11.70 6.67
C VAL A 95 7.14 -11.28 7.91
N PHE A 96 6.89 -9.98 8.07
CA PHE A 96 6.04 -9.47 9.16
C PHE A 96 4.62 -10.04 9.08
N PHE A 97 3.97 -9.90 7.93
CA PHE A 97 2.57 -10.33 7.73
C PHE A 97 2.40 -11.84 7.97
N ARG A 98 3.38 -12.66 7.57
CA ARG A 98 3.38 -14.11 7.78
C ARG A 98 3.45 -14.52 9.25
N LYS A 99 3.95 -13.69 10.16
CA LYS A 99 4.03 -13.98 11.61
C LYS A 99 2.74 -13.66 12.37
N LEU A 100 1.80 -12.98 11.73
CA LEU A 100 0.56 -12.55 12.35
C LEU A 100 -0.45 -13.70 12.39
N ASN A 101 -1.22 -13.81 13.48
CA ASN A 101 -2.38 -14.69 13.51
C ASN A 101 -3.50 -14.16 12.58
N GLN A 102 -4.61 -14.90 12.44
CA GLN A 102 -5.69 -14.51 11.54
C GLN A 102 -6.29 -13.12 11.87
N HIS A 103 -6.61 -12.88 13.14
CA HIS A 103 -7.18 -11.62 13.61
C HIS A 103 -6.22 -10.43 13.38
N GLU A 104 -4.94 -10.62 13.65
CA GLU A 104 -3.90 -9.61 13.43
C GLU A 104 -3.70 -9.30 11.94
N ARG A 105 -3.77 -10.31 11.07
CA ARG A 105 -3.73 -10.13 9.61
C ARG A 105 -4.90 -9.30 9.12
N GLU A 106 -6.11 -9.58 9.59
CA GLU A 106 -7.32 -8.83 9.26
C GLU A 106 -7.22 -7.37 9.72
N LEU A 107 -6.77 -7.13 10.96
CA LEU A 107 -6.57 -5.77 11.47
C LEU A 107 -5.56 -5.00 10.61
N PHE A 108 -4.39 -5.60 10.33
CA PHE A 108 -3.38 -4.95 9.51
C PHE A 108 -3.90 -4.65 8.10
N PHE A 109 -4.63 -5.59 7.52
CA PHE A 109 -5.26 -5.44 6.21
C PHE A 109 -6.26 -4.28 6.20
N ASP A 110 -7.21 -4.26 7.14
CA ASP A 110 -8.25 -3.23 7.21
C ASP A 110 -7.66 -1.81 7.40
N LEU A 111 -6.53 -1.70 8.10
CA LEU A 111 -5.83 -0.43 8.31
C LEU A 111 -5.07 0.06 7.07
N THR A 112 -4.68 -0.82 6.16
CA THR A 112 -3.79 -0.49 5.03
C THR A 112 -4.49 -0.51 3.68
N ILE A 113 -5.52 -1.35 3.51
CA ILE A 113 -6.15 -1.60 2.21
C ILE A 113 -6.78 -0.35 1.63
N ARG A 114 -7.49 0.44 2.45
CA ARG A 114 -8.18 1.65 2.02
C ARG A 114 -7.22 2.68 1.44
N GLU A 115 -6.20 3.04 2.21
CA GLU A 115 -5.21 4.03 1.78
C GLU A 115 -4.44 3.56 0.55
N THR A 116 -4.10 2.26 0.52
CA THR A 116 -3.39 1.64 -0.60
C THR A 116 -4.21 1.76 -1.88
N MET A 117 -5.50 1.44 -1.84
CA MET A 117 -6.39 1.50 -3.01
C MET A 117 -6.66 2.95 -3.45
N ASP A 118 -6.85 3.87 -2.50
CA ASP A 118 -7.04 5.29 -2.80
C ASP A 118 -5.79 5.86 -3.49
N THR A 119 -4.60 5.64 -2.92
CA THR A 119 -3.32 6.11 -3.50
C THR A 119 -3.07 5.47 -4.88
N PHE A 120 -3.46 4.21 -5.05
CA PHE A 120 -3.28 3.50 -6.31
C PHE A 120 -4.13 4.11 -7.43
N MET A 121 -5.40 4.44 -7.17
CA MET A 121 -6.25 5.13 -8.14
C MET A 121 -5.72 6.53 -8.47
N GLU A 122 -5.28 7.29 -7.47
CA GLU A 122 -4.66 8.60 -7.69
C GLU A 122 -3.39 8.50 -8.55
N ALA A 123 -2.59 7.45 -8.37
CA ALA A 123 -1.40 7.21 -9.19
C ALA A 123 -1.76 6.91 -10.65
N LEU A 124 -2.81 6.13 -10.90
CA LEU A 124 -3.31 5.86 -12.26
C LEU A 124 -3.82 7.13 -12.93
N ASP A 125 -4.53 7.99 -12.20
CA ASP A 125 -5.02 9.27 -12.71
C ASP A 125 -3.90 10.22 -13.17
N GLN A 126 -2.72 10.14 -12.55
CA GLN A 126 -1.55 10.95 -12.92
C GLN A 126 -0.79 10.40 -14.14
N MET A 127 -1.08 9.17 -14.57
CA MET A 127 -0.45 8.57 -15.75
C MET A 127 -1.02 9.16 -17.05
N SER A 128 -0.19 9.21 -18.10
CA SER A 128 -0.69 9.55 -19.43
C SER A 128 -1.64 8.46 -19.97
N PRO A 129 -2.53 8.79 -20.92
CA PRO A 129 -3.44 7.80 -21.51
C PRO A 129 -2.73 6.56 -22.06
N ASP A 130 -1.58 6.75 -22.74
CA ASP A 130 -0.79 5.63 -23.27
C ASP A 130 -0.17 4.76 -22.17
N GLN A 131 0.22 5.36 -21.04
CA GLN A 131 0.72 4.63 -19.88
C GLN A 131 -0.38 3.81 -19.22
N ARG A 132 -1.59 4.36 -19.09
CA ARG A 132 -2.76 3.62 -18.55
C ARG A 132 -3.15 2.47 -19.46
N LYS A 133 -3.18 2.65 -20.78
CA LYS A 133 -3.43 1.56 -21.74
C LYS A 133 -2.43 0.43 -21.60
N LYS A 134 -1.13 0.75 -21.54
CA LYS A 134 -0.08 -0.26 -21.30
C LYS A 134 -0.24 -0.97 -19.96
N PHE A 135 -0.68 -0.25 -18.92
CA PHE A 135 -0.97 -0.85 -17.62
C PHE A 135 -2.12 -1.87 -17.73
N VAL A 136 -3.21 -1.51 -18.40
CA VAL A 136 -4.36 -2.38 -18.65
C VAL A 136 -3.97 -3.60 -19.48
N GLU A 137 -3.27 -3.40 -20.59
CA GLU A 137 -2.78 -4.49 -21.45
C GLU A 137 -1.90 -5.47 -20.68
N LYS A 138 -1.00 -4.95 -19.84
CA LYS A 138 -0.16 -5.79 -18.97
C LYS A 138 -1.03 -6.58 -18.00
N GLY A 139 -1.98 -5.94 -17.31
CA GLY A 139 -2.88 -6.61 -16.37
C GLY A 139 -3.70 -7.72 -17.02
N LEU A 140 -4.27 -7.46 -18.21
CA LEU A 140 -5.00 -8.47 -18.98
C LEU A 140 -4.10 -9.65 -19.36
N LYS A 141 -2.87 -9.40 -19.81
CA LYS A 141 -1.90 -10.46 -20.10
C LYS A 141 -1.53 -11.29 -18.86
N GLU A 142 -1.49 -10.68 -17.69
CA GLU A 142 -1.25 -11.39 -16.43
C GLU A 142 -2.41 -12.32 -16.06
N ILE A 143 -3.65 -11.87 -16.30
CA ILE A 143 -4.86 -12.68 -16.14
C ILE A 143 -4.84 -13.86 -17.12
N GLU A 144 -4.60 -13.60 -18.41
CA GLU A 144 -4.50 -14.65 -19.44
C GLU A 144 -3.41 -15.69 -19.11
N SER A 145 -2.29 -15.25 -18.53
CA SER A 145 -1.21 -16.14 -18.13
C SER A 145 -1.49 -16.98 -16.88
N GLY A 146 -2.64 -16.77 -16.22
CA GLY A 146 -3.02 -17.43 -14.96
C GLY A 146 -2.27 -16.91 -13.71
N ARG A 147 -1.39 -15.91 -13.87
CA ARG A 147 -0.63 -15.32 -12.76
C ARG A 147 -1.55 -14.67 -11.74
N THR A 148 -2.54 -13.91 -12.21
CA THR A 148 -3.52 -13.26 -11.35
C THR A 148 -4.37 -14.27 -10.59
N GLU A 149 -4.80 -15.35 -11.25
CA GLU A 149 -5.55 -16.42 -10.59
C GLU A 149 -4.73 -17.09 -9.47
N ALA A 150 -3.45 -17.40 -9.74
CA ALA A 150 -2.56 -17.98 -8.74
C ALA A 150 -2.33 -17.04 -7.55
N GLU A 151 -2.22 -15.73 -7.78
CA GLU A 151 -2.09 -14.74 -6.71
C GLU A 151 -3.37 -14.59 -5.88
N MET A 152 -4.54 -14.62 -6.53
CA MET A 152 -5.83 -14.61 -5.83
C MET A 152 -6.00 -15.86 -4.96
N LYS A 153 -5.58 -17.05 -5.43
CA LYS A 153 -5.58 -18.28 -4.63
C LYS A 153 -4.69 -18.16 -3.38
N ARG A 154 -3.45 -17.70 -3.55
CA ARG A 154 -2.55 -17.44 -2.41
C ARG A 154 -3.14 -16.45 -1.41
N THR A 155 -3.84 -15.43 -1.90
CA THR A 155 -4.49 -14.44 -1.02
C THR A 155 -5.62 -15.05 -0.20
N ARG A 156 -6.42 -15.97 -0.78
CA ARG A 156 -7.44 -16.71 -0.01
C ARG A 156 -6.82 -17.61 1.04
N GLU A 157 -5.72 -18.29 0.73
CA GLU A 157 -4.99 -19.11 1.72
C GLU A 157 -4.51 -18.29 2.94
N LEU A 158 -4.30 -16.98 2.76
CA LEU A 158 -3.95 -16.06 3.84
C LEU A 158 -5.16 -15.55 4.64
N GLY A 159 -6.38 -15.78 4.17
CA GLY A 159 -7.63 -15.42 4.83
C GLY A 159 -8.78 -15.36 3.82
N ASP A 160 -9.85 -16.12 4.09
CA ASP A 160 -10.98 -16.29 3.16
C ASP A 160 -11.64 -14.96 2.76
N ASP A 161 -11.76 -14.03 3.71
CA ASP A 161 -12.40 -12.73 3.48
C ASP A 161 -11.47 -11.64 2.94
N LEU A 162 -10.14 -11.85 2.98
CA LEU A 162 -9.18 -10.81 2.58
C LEU A 162 -9.32 -10.47 1.10
N LEU A 163 -9.49 -11.47 0.23
CA LEU A 163 -9.66 -11.25 -1.20
C LEU A 163 -10.96 -10.48 -1.50
N SER A 164 -12.06 -10.85 -0.82
CA SER A 164 -13.36 -10.18 -1.00
C SER A 164 -13.29 -8.73 -0.54
N LYS A 165 -12.73 -8.47 0.65
CA LYS A 165 -12.51 -7.09 1.14
C LYS A 165 -11.59 -6.29 0.22
N ALA A 166 -10.50 -6.88 -0.29
CA ALA A 166 -9.61 -6.22 -1.24
C ALA A 166 -10.35 -5.77 -2.50
N SER A 167 -11.18 -6.66 -3.04
CA SER A 167 -11.99 -6.40 -4.23
C SER A 167 -13.02 -5.29 -3.98
N GLU A 168 -13.75 -5.33 -2.87
CA GLU A 168 -14.73 -4.31 -2.51
C GLU A 168 -14.08 -2.93 -2.34
N GLN A 169 -12.96 -2.86 -1.63
CA GLN A 169 -12.23 -1.60 -1.44
C GLN A 169 -11.63 -1.08 -2.75
N GLY A 170 -11.12 -1.97 -3.60
CA GLY A 170 -10.63 -1.62 -4.93
C GLY A 170 -11.75 -1.05 -5.82
N MET A 171 -12.92 -1.68 -5.83
CA MET A 171 -14.10 -1.18 -6.56
C MET A 171 -14.58 0.15 -6.01
N ARG A 172 -14.61 0.33 -4.68
CA ARG A 172 -14.95 1.63 -4.07
C ARG A 172 -13.97 2.71 -4.54
N ALA A 173 -12.67 2.46 -4.45
CA ALA A 173 -11.66 3.42 -4.89
C ALA A 173 -11.80 3.74 -6.39
N TYR A 174 -12.06 2.73 -7.23
CA TYR A 174 -12.36 2.94 -8.64
C TYR A 174 -13.57 3.88 -8.84
N PHE A 175 -14.67 3.68 -8.11
CA PHE A 175 -15.86 4.53 -8.27
C PHE A 175 -15.71 5.93 -7.67
N GLU A 176 -15.05 6.06 -6.52
CA GLU A 176 -14.97 7.32 -5.77
C GLU A 176 -13.77 8.19 -6.15
N LYS A 177 -12.62 7.58 -6.46
CA LYS A 177 -11.34 8.29 -6.62
C LYS A 177 -10.89 8.45 -8.06
N ALA A 178 -11.10 7.44 -8.91
CA ALA A 178 -10.65 7.52 -10.29
C ALA A 178 -11.45 8.55 -11.10
N ASN A 179 -10.75 9.30 -11.94
CA ASN A 179 -11.36 10.23 -12.88
C ASN A 179 -12.08 9.50 -14.04
N ALA A 180 -12.85 10.24 -14.84
CA ALA A 180 -13.68 9.65 -15.90
C ALA A 180 -12.85 8.90 -16.95
N ASP A 181 -11.70 9.43 -17.35
CA ASP A 181 -10.85 8.81 -18.37
C ASP A 181 -10.22 7.52 -17.84
N THR A 182 -9.67 7.55 -16.62
CA THR A 182 -9.13 6.37 -15.95
C THR A 182 -10.19 5.29 -15.77
N LYS A 183 -11.44 5.68 -15.44
CA LYS A 183 -12.55 4.73 -15.31
C LYS A 183 -12.83 3.99 -16.61
N LEU A 184 -12.87 4.71 -17.72
CA LEU A 184 -13.09 4.14 -19.05
C LEU A 184 -11.93 3.23 -19.46
N ASP A 185 -10.69 3.67 -19.23
CA ASP A 185 -9.49 2.90 -19.57
C ASP A 185 -9.41 1.59 -18.76
N LEU A 186 -9.75 1.61 -17.47
CA LEU A 186 -9.65 0.44 -16.58
C LEU A 186 -10.81 -0.55 -16.67
N ALA A 187 -11.95 -0.16 -17.25
CA ALA A 187 -13.15 -1.00 -17.29
C ALA A 187 -12.89 -2.44 -17.79
N PRO A 188 -12.14 -2.66 -18.89
CA PRO A 188 -11.87 -4.02 -19.39
C PRO A 188 -11.08 -4.88 -18.39
N LEU A 189 -10.13 -4.26 -17.66
CA LEU A 189 -9.33 -4.96 -16.67
C LEU A 189 -10.20 -5.41 -15.47
N LEU A 190 -11.10 -4.54 -15.02
CA LEU A 190 -12.00 -4.85 -13.91
C LEU A 190 -12.97 -5.98 -14.25
N GLU A 191 -13.49 -5.99 -15.48
CA GLU A 191 -14.35 -7.06 -15.97
C GLU A 191 -13.62 -8.40 -15.96
N ALA A 192 -12.41 -8.45 -16.54
CA ALA A 192 -11.58 -9.66 -16.55
C ALA A 192 -11.19 -10.13 -15.13
N MET A 193 -10.89 -9.21 -14.20
CA MET A 193 -10.62 -9.54 -12.80
C MET A 193 -11.86 -10.13 -12.11
N ASN A 194 -13.05 -9.55 -12.36
CA ASN A 194 -14.30 -10.04 -11.81
C ASN A 194 -14.66 -11.43 -12.36
N GLU A 195 -14.49 -11.66 -13.65
CA GLU A 195 -14.66 -12.99 -14.27
C GLU A 195 -13.71 -14.03 -13.65
N THR A 196 -12.43 -13.68 -13.48
CA THR A 196 -11.44 -14.56 -12.84
C THR A 196 -11.87 -14.91 -11.40
N MET A 197 -12.33 -13.90 -10.65
CA MET A 197 -12.79 -14.09 -9.28
C MET A 197 -14.05 -14.97 -9.21
N GLN A 198 -14.99 -14.79 -10.14
CA GLN A 198 -16.17 -15.63 -10.28
C GLN A 198 -15.79 -17.06 -10.66
N GLY A 199 -14.87 -17.27 -11.59
CA GLY A 199 -14.34 -18.58 -11.94
C GLY A 199 -13.76 -19.32 -10.73
N LEU A 200 -13.03 -18.59 -9.88
CA LEU A 200 -12.50 -19.13 -8.64
C LEU A 200 -13.57 -19.43 -7.57
N ARG A 201 -14.71 -18.73 -7.56
CA ARG A 201 -15.86 -19.05 -6.69
C ARG A 201 -16.71 -20.19 -7.25
N GLY A 202 -16.86 -20.26 -8.57
CA GLY A 202 -17.63 -21.27 -9.29
C GLY A 202 -16.94 -22.64 -9.35
N GLY A 203 -15.61 -22.67 -9.38
CA GLY A 203 -14.83 -23.92 -9.33
C GLY A 203 -15.06 -24.76 -8.07
N GLU A 204 -15.47 -24.14 -6.95
CA GLU A 204 -15.77 -24.83 -5.69
C GLU A 204 -17.17 -25.47 -5.68
N LEU A 205 -18.13 -24.94 -6.45
CA LEU A 205 -19.47 -25.51 -6.58
C LEU A 205 -19.53 -26.67 -7.58
N GLY A 206 -18.55 -26.76 -8.49
CA GLY A 206 -18.41 -27.84 -9.49
C GLY A 206 -17.52 -29.01 -9.07
N GLY A 207 -16.80 -28.91 -7.94
CA GLY A 207 -15.77 -29.86 -7.47
C GLY A 207 -16.28 -31.09 -6.72
N ARG A 208 -17.45 -31.63 -7.08
CA ARG A 208 -17.91 -32.96 -6.65
C ARG A 208 -18.24 -33.83 -7.86
N ARG A 209 -17.20 -34.38 -8.49
CA ARG A 209 -17.26 -35.64 -9.24
C ARG A 209 -15.94 -36.37 -9.12
#